data_AF-A0A2G8K747-F1
#
_entry.id   AF-A0A2G8K747-F1
#
_cell.length_a   1.000
_cell.length_b   1.000
_cell.length_c   1.000
_cell.angle_alpha   90.00
_cell.angle_beta   90.00
_cell.angle_gamma   90.00
#
_symmetry.space_group_name_H-M   'P 1'
#
loop_
_entity.id
_entity.type
_entity.pdbx_description
1 polymer ?
#
loop_
_entity_poly.entity_id
_entity_poly.type
_entity_poly.pdbx_seq_one_letter_code
_entity_poly.pdbx_strand_id
1 'polypeptide(L)'
;NYLLTMSGVLSTLPKEYGYVLLVGSSSVFVMGWLAHQVSKARKKFDVQYPIMYSDDKPMFNCVQRAHQNAVENQSLFLFNLLVSGLEYP
;
A
#
# COMPACT_ATOMS: atom_id res chain seq x y z
N ASN A 1 -27.76 -19.31 -8.94
CA ASN A 1 -26.53 -20.09 -8.63
C ASN A 1 -25.34 -19.24 -8.22
N TYR A 2 -24.81 -18.30 -9.01
CA TYR A 2 -23.66 -17.46 -8.59
C TYR A 2 -23.92 -16.55 -7.38
N LEU A 3 -25.13 -16.00 -7.26
CA LEU A 3 -25.52 -15.17 -6.10
C LEU A 3 -25.60 -15.99 -4.81
N LEU A 4 -26.02 -17.27 -4.89
CA LEU A 4 -26.11 -18.18 -3.75
C LEU A 4 -24.73 -18.67 -3.28
N THR A 5 -23.77 -18.85 -4.20
CA THR A 5 -22.39 -19.18 -3.85
C THR A 5 -21.65 -18.00 -3.23
N MET A 6 -21.89 -16.77 -3.71
CA MET A 6 -21.30 -15.56 -3.09
C MET A 6 -21.82 -15.33 -1.66
N SER A 7 -23.12 -15.52 -1.43
CA SER A 7 -23.68 -15.43 -0.06
C SER A 7 -23.16 -16.53 0.86
N GLY A 8 -22.89 -17.73 0.35
CA GLY A 8 -22.30 -18.82 1.12
C GLY A 8 -20.88 -18.52 1.61
N VAL A 9 -20.04 -17.95 0.73
CA VAL A 9 -18.65 -17.56 1.06
C VAL A 9 -18.59 -16.41 2.07
N LEU A 10 -19.47 -15.41 1.93
CA LEU A 10 -19.59 -14.32 2.92
C LEU A 10 -20.03 -14.82 4.30
N SER A 11 -20.81 -15.90 4.36
CA SER A 11 -21.26 -16.51 5.61
C SER A 11 -20.17 -17.30 6.34
N THR A 12 -19.08 -17.67 5.65
CA THR A 12 -17.94 -18.39 6.23
C THR A 12 -16.84 -17.47 6.77
N LEU A 13 -16.88 -16.17 6.46
CA LEU A 13 -15.90 -15.21 6.95
C LEU A 13 -16.23 -14.74 8.37
N PRO A 14 -15.22 -14.37 9.18
CA PRO A 14 -15.47 -13.75 10.48
C PRO A 14 -16.33 -12.49 10.34
N LYS A 15 -17.26 -12.25 11.28
CA LYS A 15 -18.14 -11.06 11.25
C LYS A 15 -17.37 -9.76 11.16
N GLU A 16 -16.20 -9.70 11.79
CA GLU A 16 -15.36 -8.51 11.89
C GLU A 16 -14.32 -8.40 10.75
N TYR A 17 -14.30 -9.34 9.80
CA TYR A 17 -13.36 -9.32 8.67
C TYR A 17 -13.50 -8.08 7.78
N GLY A 18 -14.61 -7.35 7.90
CA GLY A 18 -14.77 -6.02 7.30
C GLY A 18 -13.68 -5.02 7.71
N TYR A 19 -13.19 -5.08 8.96
CA TYR A 19 -12.11 -4.21 9.41
C TYR A 19 -10.77 -4.53 8.73
N VAL A 20 -10.48 -5.81 8.50
CA VAL A 20 -9.30 -6.26 7.75
C VAL A 20 -9.29 -5.63 6.35
N LEU A 21 -10.44 -5.62 5.67
CA LEU A 21 -10.59 -4.99 4.36
C LEU A 21 -10.49 -3.46 4.42
N LEU A 22 -11.00 -2.82 5.47
CA LEU A 22 -10.86 -1.38 5.68
C LEU A 22 -9.38 -0.99 5.89
N VAL A 23 -8.62 -1.77 6.64
CA VAL A 23 -7.16 -1.56 6.81
C VAL A 23 -6.42 -1.80 5.50
N GLY A 24 -6.77 -2.84 4.76
CA GLY A 24 -6.21 -3.09 3.43
C GLY A 24 -6.48 -1.91 2.48
N SER A 25 -7.71 -1.40 2.46
CA SER A 25 -8.10 -0.26 1.63
C SER A 25 -7.40 1.04 2.07
N SER A 26 -7.28 1.29 3.38
CA SER A 26 -6.62 2.49 3.91
C SER A 26 -5.14 2.54 3.53
N SER A 27 -4.48 1.38 3.45
CA SER A 27 -3.07 1.28 3.04
C SER A 27 -2.80 1.84 1.63
N VAL A 28 -3.78 1.75 0.71
CA VAL A 28 -3.66 2.33 -0.65
C VAL A 28 -3.54 3.85 -0.58
N PHE A 29 -4.27 4.50 0.33
CA PHE A 29 -4.18 5.94 0.53
C PHE A 29 -2.82 6.34 1.10
N VAL A 30 -2.24 5.54 1.99
CA VAL A 30 -0.89 5.76 2.52
C VAL A 30 0.15 5.66 1.40
N MET A 31 0.06 4.64 0.54
CA MET A 31 0.93 4.49 -0.62
C MET A 31 0.80 5.68 -1.59
N GLY A 32 -0.43 6.13 -1.86
CA GLY A 32 -0.68 7.32 -2.66
C GLY A 32 -0.10 8.60 -2.05
N TRP A 33 -0.18 8.75 -0.73
CA TRP A 33 0.43 9.88 -0.02
C TRP A 33 1.96 9.88 -0.13
N LEU A 34 2.61 8.74 0.05
CA LEU A 34 4.06 8.60 -0.11
C LEU A 34 4.50 8.92 -1.55
N ALA A 35 3.76 8.43 -2.55
CA ALA A 35 3.99 8.77 -3.96
C ALA A 35 3.87 10.28 -4.20
N HIS A 36 2.86 10.93 -3.60
CA HIS A 36 2.69 12.38 -3.69
C HIS A 36 3.84 13.15 -3.01
N GLN A 37 4.40 12.66 -1.91
CA GLN A 37 5.60 13.26 -1.30
C GLN A 37 6.81 13.16 -2.21
N VAL A 38 7.00 12.04 -2.91
CA VAL A 38 8.01 11.90 -3.95
C VAL A 38 7.80 12.93 -5.07
N SER A 39 6.57 13.12 -5.55
CA SER A 39 6.27 14.12 -6.58
C SER A 39 6.56 15.55 -6.11
N LYS A 40 6.26 15.87 -4.86
CA LYS A 40 6.61 17.17 -4.25
C LYS A 40 8.13 17.34 -4.15
N ALA A 41 8.83 16.33 -3.66
CA ALA A 41 10.29 16.36 -3.55
C ALA A 41 10.94 16.50 -4.93
N ARG A 42 10.42 15.80 -5.93
CA ARG A 42 10.88 15.88 -7.32
C ARG A 42 10.86 17.32 -7.84
N LYS A 43 9.73 18.03 -7.64
CA LYS A 43 9.61 19.46 -7.99
C LYS A 43 10.54 20.36 -7.17
N LYS A 44 10.71 20.06 -5.88
CA LYS A 44 11.57 20.85 -4.98
C LYS A 44 13.06 20.76 -5.31
N PHE A 45 13.52 19.58 -5.71
CA PHE A 45 14.95 19.32 -5.99
C PHE A 45 15.31 19.40 -7.48
N ASP A 46 14.32 19.68 -8.34
CA ASP A 46 14.39 19.76 -9.80
C ASP A 46 14.94 18.48 -10.45
N VAL A 47 14.39 17.33 -10.05
CA VAL A 47 14.79 16.03 -10.61
C VAL A 47 13.83 15.67 -11.76
N GLN A 48 14.29 15.78 -13.00
CA GLN A 48 13.45 15.48 -14.17
C GLN A 48 13.25 13.98 -14.36
N TYR A 49 12.10 13.59 -14.91
CA TYR A 49 11.92 12.21 -15.39
C TYR A 49 12.86 11.96 -16.59
N PRO A 50 13.41 10.74 -16.78
CA PRO A 50 13.11 9.48 -16.08
C PRO A 50 13.99 9.18 -14.86
N ILE A 51 14.76 10.16 -14.36
CA ILE A 51 15.76 9.93 -13.29
C ILE A 51 15.05 9.52 -11.99
N MET A 52 15.40 8.34 -11.47
CA MET A 52 14.83 7.80 -10.23
C MET A 52 15.61 8.22 -8.99
N TYR A 53 16.94 8.22 -9.08
CA TYR A 53 17.87 8.65 -8.03
C TYR A 53 18.90 9.60 -8.66
N SER A 54 19.38 10.57 -7.89
CA SER A 54 20.36 11.56 -8.34
C SER A 54 21.52 11.61 -7.35
N ASP A 55 22.76 11.51 -7.84
CA ASP A 55 23.96 11.50 -7.01
C ASP A 55 24.14 12.83 -6.25
N ASP A 56 23.72 13.94 -6.87
CA ASP A 56 23.85 15.30 -6.32
C ASP A 56 22.73 15.67 -5.33
N LYS A 57 21.69 14.84 -5.19
CA LYS A 57 20.47 15.17 -4.43
C LYS A 57 20.14 14.09 -3.38
N PRO A 58 20.98 13.91 -2.34
CA PRO A 58 20.80 12.86 -1.35
C PRO A 58 19.46 12.96 -0.58
N MET A 59 18.96 14.19 -0.37
CA MET A 59 17.67 14.41 0.29
C MET A 59 16.48 13.94 -0.56
N PHE A 60 16.55 14.07 -1.89
CA PHE A 60 15.53 13.49 -2.78
C PHE A 60 15.59 11.97 -2.73
N ASN A 61 16.79 11.39 -2.77
CA ASN A 61 16.98 9.94 -2.70
C ASN A 61 16.44 9.34 -1.40
N CYS A 62 16.57 10.05 -0.28
CA CYS A 62 16.00 9.65 1.00
C CYS A 62 14.46 9.53 0.93
N VAL A 63 13.77 10.54 0.39
CA VAL A 63 12.31 10.52 0.21
C VAL A 63 11.89 9.40 -0.77
N GLN A 64 12.61 9.27 -1.87
CA GLN A 64 12.39 8.22 -2.86
C GLN A 64 12.55 6.82 -2.24
N ARG A 65 13.57 6.61 -1.40
CA ARG A 65 13.81 5.33 -0.74
C ARG A 65 12.76 4.98 0.30
N ALA A 66 12.25 5.96 1.05
CA ALA A 66 11.15 5.73 1.96
C ALA A 66 9.90 5.21 1.24
N HIS A 67 9.54 5.83 0.11
CA HIS A 67 8.42 5.36 -0.72
C HIS A 67 8.69 3.97 -1.31
N GLN A 68 9.88 3.73 -1.88
CA GLN A 68 10.21 2.42 -2.47
C GLN A 68 10.25 1.30 -1.43
N ASN A 69 10.78 1.55 -0.23
CA ASN A 69 10.76 0.56 0.84
C ASN A 69 9.32 0.19 1.26
N ALA A 70 8.40 1.15 1.26
CA ALA A 70 6.98 0.87 1.49
C ALA A 70 6.39 0.03 0.34
N VAL A 71 6.69 0.36 -0.92
CA VAL A 71 6.23 -0.41 -2.10
C VAL A 71 6.71 -1.86 -2.02
N GLU A 72 7.99 -2.07 -1.70
CA GLU A 72 8.61 -3.40 -1.61
C GLU A 72 7.95 -4.27 -0.53
N ASN A 73 7.51 -3.68 0.59
CA ASN A 73 6.89 -4.40 1.69
C ASN A 73 5.35 -4.48 1.61
N GLN A 74 4.71 -3.69 0.75
CA GLN A 74 3.25 -3.59 0.67
C GLN A 74 2.58 -4.94 0.39
N SER A 75 3.15 -5.76 -0.49
CA SER A 75 2.60 -7.09 -0.83
C SER A 75 2.65 -8.05 0.36
N LEU A 76 3.76 -8.07 1.10
CA LEU A 76 3.91 -8.89 2.30
C LEU A 76 2.95 -8.43 3.40
N PHE A 77 2.82 -7.12 3.59
CA PHE A 77 1.86 -6.55 4.53
C PHE A 77 0.43 -6.99 4.22
N LEU A 78 -0.02 -6.79 2.97
CA LEU A 78 -1.38 -7.16 2.55
C LEU A 78 -1.63 -8.67 2.65
N PHE A 79 -0.66 -9.50 2.26
CA PHE A 79 -0.77 -10.95 2.39
C PHE A 79 -0.95 -11.37 3.85
N ASN A 80 -0.09 -10.87 4.74
CA ASN A 80 -0.18 -11.19 6.17
C ASN A 80 -1.48 -10.66 6.78
N LEU A 81 -1.90 -9.44 6.43
CA LEU A 81 -3.16 -8.85 6.90
C LEU A 81 -4.36 -9.72 6.53
N LEU A 82 -4.45 -10.16 5.27
CA LEU A 82 -5.56 -10.99 4.80
C LEU A 82 -5.53 -12.40 5.42
N VAL A 83 -4.37 -13.03 5.50
CA VAL A 83 -4.26 -14.40 6.05
C VAL A 83 -4.49 -14.41 7.57
N SER A 84 -3.84 -13.51 8.30
CA SER A 84 -4.01 -13.43 9.76
C SER A 84 -5.42 -13.01 10.14
N GLY A 85 -6.06 -12.14 9.36
CA GLY A 85 -7.44 -11.70 9.58
C GLY A 85 -8.48 -12.82 9.50
N LEU A 86 -8.17 -13.97 8.88
CA LEU A 86 -9.11 -15.10 8.83
C LEU A 86 -9.33 -15.73 10.21
N GLU A 87 -8.29 -15.75 11.04
CA GLU A 87 -8.33 -16.29 12.40
C GLU A 87 -8.42 -15.18 13.47
N TYR A 88 -7.73 -14.05 13.22
CA TYR A 88 -7.60 -12.91 14.13
C TYR A 88 -7.98 -11.60 13.41
N PRO A 89 -9.27 -11.38 13.12
CA PRO A 89 -9.79 -10.19 12.43
C PRO A 89 -9.70 -8.90 13.25
#